data_AF-A0A6P8LQJ1-F1
#
_entry.id   AF-A0A6P8LQJ1-F1
#
_cell.length_a   1.000
_cell.length_b   1.000
_cell.length_c   1.000
_cell.angle_alpha   90.00
_cell.angle_beta   90.00
_cell.angle_gamma   90.00
#
_symmetry.space_group_name_H-M   'P 1'
#
loop_
_entity.id
_entity.type
_entity.pdbx_description
1 polymer ?
#
loop_
_entity_poly.entity_id
_entity_poly.type
_entity_poly.pdbx_seq_one_letter_code
_entity_poly.pdbx_strand_id
1 'polypeptide(L)'
;MMEEYPPINVRLAVNRVDLNIIKNEDIQPRIYTPGEEISSQPDFLRGHGTYVDDENTLRASVAGVLEKVNKLISIRPLKARYQGEIGDVVVGRITEVQQKRWKVDTNSKLDSVLLLSSVNLPGGELRRRSAEDEQTMRRYLQEGDLICAEVQSTFVDGSLSLHTRVLKYGKLSQGIMLKVSPALIKRKKTHFHNLANGASLILGNNGYIWIGASKKDTDRSEGGFTQDLSRIPQVNREVCARLRNCILILAQCNIQLTDTSVTYAYEESMKYKVNELLEPESHQRNMDACFTAFDKDGDGYLSITEFEFICRALFRNDRGKIYNVDENQLKEMYSIFDLNGDGKIDREEFEICWNRWIKTCTRPKSAFLIVDVQNDFITGSLNIKQCAAQHDGSEVIEPINRLLEIVQFDAVFYSLDWHPMDHVSFIDNLHLRDVDPSSGISKEAAQVYDTITFRGPPLLKQRLWPRHCIQDSWGAELHKDLKIVDNAIKIYKGTNPEVDSYSVFWDNKKMMETSLSSQLQEKGATDIYICGLAYDVCVGATAVDALTNGYRTILIDDCSRGVDLVDIEKTKATVIADNGVIVNSSQVKAMVEGKDRRPELGYKLALEIKRKLNFVDDDNQ
;
A
#
# COMPACT_ATOMS: atom_id res chain seq x y z
N MET A 1 -41.80 21.94 -12.36
CA MET A 1 -40.63 21.34 -11.71
C MET A 1 -39.44 22.18 -12.10
N MET A 2 -38.92 23.00 -11.18
CA MET A 2 -37.67 23.73 -11.42
C MET A 2 -36.57 22.70 -11.62
N GLU A 3 -35.91 22.72 -12.78
CA GLU A 3 -34.69 21.96 -13.00
C GLU A 3 -33.63 22.50 -12.03
N GLU A 4 -33.36 21.75 -10.96
CA GLU A 4 -32.18 21.98 -10.12
C GLU A 4 -30.95 21.80 -11.02
N TYR A 5 -30.29 22.91 -11.34
CA TYR A 5 -28.99 22.87 -11.98
C TYR A 5 -28.03 22.04 -11.12
N PRO A 6 -27.16 21.21 -11.72
CA PRO A 6 -26.16 20.48 -10.96
C PRO A 6 -25.32 21.48 -10.15
N PRO A 7 -24.98 21.17 -8.88
CA PRO A 7 -24.24 22.09 -8.03
C PRO A 7 -22.89 22.43 -8.68
N ILE A 8 -22.60 23.72 -8.82
CA ILE A 8 -21.30 24.20 -9.31
C ILE A 8 -20.35 24.20 -8.11
N ASN A 9 -19.38 23.30 -8.12
CA ASN A 9 -18.34 23.23 -7.10
C ASN A 9 -17.03 23.84 -7.65
N VAL A 10 -16.52 24.88 -6.99
CA VAL A 10 -15.27 25.56 -7.33
C VAL A 10 -14.29 25.34 -6.18
N ARG A 11 -13.09 24.86 -6.51
CA ARG A 11 -12.05 24.57 -5.51
C ARG A 11 -10.67 25.05 -5.96
N LEU A 12 -9.82 25.32 -4.99
CA LEU A 12 -8.41 25.63 -5.21
C LEU A 12 -7.64 24.34 -5.56
N ALA A 13 -6.51 24.49 -6.25
CA ALA A 13 -5.65 23.36 -6.57
C ALA A 13 -4.89 22.91 -5.31
N VAL A 14 -5.03 21.63 -4.94
CA VAL A 14 -4.34 21.02 -3.80
C VAL A 14 -3.03 20.35 -4.27
N ASN A 15 -2.03 20.28 -3.38
CA ASN A 15 -0.78 19.58 -3.64
C ASN A 15 -1.02 18.10 -3.98
N ARG A 16 -0.23 17.57 -4.93
CA ARG A 16 -0.33 16.15 -5.30
C ARG A 16 0.16 15.29 -4.15
N VAL A 17 -0.72 14.43 -3.64
CA VAL A 17 -0.33 13.32 -2.77
C VAL A 17 0.23 12.21 -3.67
N ASP A 18 1.42 11.72 -3.36
CA ASP A 18 2.05 10.64 -4.13
C ASP A 18 1.30 9.33 -3.84
N LEU A 19 0.41 8.90 -4.76
CA LEU A 19 -0.49 7.75 -4.60
C LEU A 19 0.20 6.40 -4.80
N ASN A 20 1.54 6.34 -4.79
CA ASN A 20 2.31 5.11 -4.88
C ASN A 20 2.20 4.31 -3.55
N ILE A 21 1.04 3.69 -3.34
CA ILE A 21 0.66 2.95 -2.11
C ILE A 21 1.33 1.56 -2.02
N ILE A 22 2.26 1.20 -2.92
CA ILE A 22 3.02 -0.06 -2.82
C ILE A 22 4.49 0.19 -3.14
N LYS A 23 5.27 0.58 -2.13
CA LYS A 23 6.72 0.43 -2.13
C LYS A 23 7.05 -1.00 -1.69
N ASN A 24 7.09 -1.94 -2.63
CA ASN A 24 7.89 -3.15 -2.43
C ASN A 24 9.31 -2.77 -2.85
N GLU A 25 10.20 -2.51 -1.88
CA GLU A 25 11.55 -2.01 -2.15
C GLU A 25 12.52 -3.07 -2.70
N ASP A 26 12.12 -4.35 -2.78
CA ASP A 26 13.11 -5.40 -3.10
C ASP A 26 13.56 -5.48 -4.56
N ILE A 27 12.90 -4.80 -5.51
CA ILE A 27 13.38 -4.73 -6.91
C ILE A 27 12.93 -3.41 -7.56
N GLN A 28 13.50 -2.27 -7.16
CA GLN A 28 13.40 -1.09 -8.02
C GLN A 28 14.33 -1.27 -9.22
N PRO A 29 13.81 -1.35 -10.46
CA PRO A 29 14.66 -1.45 -11.62
C PRO A 29 15.50 -0.18 -11.75
N ARG A 30 16.82 -0.32 -11.91
CA ARG A 30 17.70 0.82 -12.17
C ARG A 30 17.19 1.60 -13.38
N ILE A 31 16.92 2.89 -13.15
CA ILE A 31 16.52 3.83 -14.19
C ILE A 31 17.78 4.41 -14.80
N TYR A 32 17.84 4.36 -16.14
CA TYR A 32 18.88 5.00 -16.92
C TYR A 32 18.36 6.32 -17.46
N THR A 33 19.23 7.32 -17.50
CA THR A 33 18.94 8.64 -18.08
C THR A 33 19.65 8.83 -19.42
N PRO A 34 19.15 9.72 -20.32
CA PRO A 34 19.81 9.96 -21.60
C PRO A 34 21.27 10.38 -21.43
N GLY A 35 22.19 9.69 -22.11
CA GLY A 35 23.64 9.91 -22.04
C GLY A 35 24.38 9.02 -21.03
N GLU A 36 23.65 8.32 -20.16
CA GLU A 36 24.23 7.39 -19.20
C GLU A 36 24.83 6.17 -19.90
N GLU A 37 26.02 5.76 -19.45
CA GLU A 37 26.71 4.57 -19.95
C GLU A 37 26.03 3.30 -19.47
N ILE A 38 25.75 2.40 -20.42
CA ILE A 38 25.15 1.09 -20.14
C ILE A 38 26.23 0.00 -20.13
N SER A 39 27.06 -0.05 -21.18
CA SER A 39 28.13 -1.04 -21.31
C SER A 39 29.16 -0.61 -22.35
N SER A 40 30.43 -0.91 -22.05
CA SER A 40 31.58 -0.72 -22.94
C SER A 40 31.99 -1.98 -23.70
N GLN A 41 31.26 -3.10 -23.54
CA GLN A 41 31.58 -4.36 -24.21
C GLN A 41 31.04 -4.40 -25.66
N PRO A 42 31.86 -4.72 -26.67
CA PRO A 42 31.46 -4.71 -28.08
C PRO A 42 30.54 -5.88 -28.49
N ASP A 43 30.34 -6.86 -27.62
CA ASP A 43 29.58 -8.09 -27.91
C ASP A 43 28.05 -7.92 -27.84
N PHE A 44 27.57 -6.76 -27.38
CA PHE A 44 26.15 -6.48 -27.25
C PHE A 44 25.56 -5.83 -28.52
N LEU A 45 24.41 -6.35 -28.93
CA LEU A 45 23.60 -5.76 -30.00
C LEU A 45 22.78 -4.59 -29.44
N ARG A 46 22.75 -3.49 -30.19
CA ARG A 46 21.94 -2.32 -29.86
C ARG A 46 20.46 -2.56 -30.17
N GLY A 47 19.60 -2.30 -29.19
CA GLY A 47 18.15 -2.25 -29.33
C GLY A 47 17.61 -0.82 -29.25
N HIS A 48 16.29 -0.69 -29.17
CA HIS A 48 15.65 0.61 -29.04
C HIS A 48 16.05 1.33 -27.74
N GLY A 49 16.11 2.66 -27.78
CA GLY A 49 16.47 3.46 -26.61
C GLY A 49 17.96 3.48 -26.28
N THR A 50 18.82 3.00 -27.18
CA THR A 50 20.28 3.00 -27.03
C THR A 50 20.96 3.57 -28.28
N TYR A 51 22.15 4.14 -28.11
CA TYR A 51 23.05 4.53 -29.20
C TYR A 51 24.50 4.26 -28.79
N VAL A 52 25.39 4.19 -29.78
CA VAL A 52 26.83 4.04 -29.56
C VAL A 52 27.47 5.39 -29.83
N ASP A 53 28.31 5.86 -28.92
CA ASP A 53 29.05 7.11 -29.05
C ASP A 53 30.36 6.94 -29.84
N ASP A 54 31.09 8.04 -30.01
CA ASP A 54 32.39 8.06 -30.72
C ASP A 54 33.48 7.26 -29.99
N GLU A 55 33.31 7.01 -28.69
CA GLU A 55 34.19 6.17 -27.85
C GLU A 55 33.81 4.68 -27.90
N ASN A 56 32.91 4.30 -28.82
CA ASN A 56 32.41 2.95 -29.03
C ASN A 56 31.71 2.35 -27.79
N THR A 57 31.13 3.20 -26.95
CA THR A 57 30.43 2.85 -25.72
C THR A 57 28.92 2.92 -25.91
N LEU A 58 28.19 1.93 -25.40
CA LEU A 58 26.73 1.88 -25.50
C LEU A 58 26.10 2.77 -24.42
N ARG A 59 25.35 3.79 -24.86
CA ARG A 59 24.66 4.76 -23.98
C ARG A 59 23.15 4.72 -24.16
N ALA A 60 22.44 5.12 -23.10
CA ALA A 60 21.00 5.29 -23.14
C ALA A 60 20.61 6.55 -23.93
N SER A 61 19.63 6.44 -24.84
CA SER A 61 19.07 7.59 -25.57
C SER A 61 17.79 8.14 -24.93
N VAL A 62 17.16 7.39 -24.02
CA VAL A 62 15.87 7.71 -23.39
C VAL A 62 15.92 7.40 -21.90
N ALA A 63 15.06 8.08 -21.12
CA ALA A 63 14.88 7.78 -19.70
C ALA A 63 14.00 6.53 -19.52
N GLY A 64 14.52 5.49 -18.86
CA GLY A 64 13.81 4.22 -18.80
C GLY A 64 14.55 3.10 -18.07
N VAL A 65 13.98 1.91 -18.15
CA VAL A 65 14.52 0.70 -17.52
C VAL A 65 15.29 -0.12 -18.56
N LEU A 66 16.43 -0.68 -18.16
CA LEU A 66 17.22 -1.58 -19.00
C LEU A 66 16.50 -2.92 -19.21
N GLU A 67 16.32 -3.28 -20.47
CA GLU A 67 15.85 -4.60 -20.89
C GLU A 67 16.95 -5.30 -21.68
N LYS A 68 17.44 -6.41 -21.12
CA LYS A 68 18.46 -7.25 -21.74
C LYS A 68 17.84 -8.59 -22.13
N VAL A 69 17.77 -8.85 -23.43
CA VAL A 69 17.31 -10.14 -23.97
C VAL A 69 18.46 -10.76 -24.75
N ASN A 70 19.06 -11.81 -24.19
CA ASN A 70 20.29 -12.43 -24.71
C ASN A 70 21.42 -11.38 -24.86
N LYS A 71 21.84 -11.12 -26.10
CA LYS A 71 22.84 -10.12 -26.46
C LYS A 71 22.23 -8.76 -26.85
N LEU A 72 20.91 -8.64 -26.96
CA LEU A 72 20.24 -7.39 -27.32
C LEU A 72 19.99 -6.55 -26.07
N ILE A 73 20.51 -5.33 -26.05
CA ILE A 73 20.31 -4.36 -24.98
C ILE A 73 19.40 -3.24 -25.49
N SER A 74 18.29 -3.00 -24.80
CA SER A 74 17.38 -1.89 -25.06
C SER A 74 17.01 -1.16 -23.78
N ILE A 75 16.64 0.11 -23.89
CA ILE A 75 16.02 0.86 -22.78
C ILE A 75 14.54 0.99 -23.06
N ARG A 76 13.70 0.44 -22.18
CA ARG A 76 12.25 0.62 -22.22
C ARG A 76 11.91 1.97 -21.59
N PRO A 77 11.41 2.95 -22.38
CA PRO A 77 11.09 4.28 -21.87
C PRO A 77 9.92 4.26 -20.90
N LEU A 78 9.92 5.15 -19.92
CA LEU A 78 8.82 5.28 -18.94
C LEU A 78 7.50 5.71 -19.59
N LYS A 79 7.58 6.52 -20.65
CA LYS A 79 6.43 6.92 -21.47
C LYS A 79 6.79 6.77 -22.94
N ALA A 80 5.95 6.04 -23.68
CA ALA A 80 6.07 5.92 -25.12
C ALA A 80 4.70 5.94 -25.78
N ARG A 81 4.68 6.42 -27.04
CA ARG A 81 3.56 6.17 -27.95
C ARG A 81 3.50 4.69 -28.29
N TYR A 82 2.31 4.26 -28.71
CA TYR A 82 2.09 2.87 -29.08
C TYR A 82 3.01 2.45 -30.23
N GLN A 83 3.71 1.33 -30.04
CA GLN A 83 4.49 0.65 -31.05
C GLN A 83 3.79 -0.66 -31.36
N GLY A 84 3.23 -0.76 -32.57
CA GLY A 84 2.40 -1.90 -32.95
C GLY A 84 3.21 -3.12 -33.29
N GLU A 85 2.75 -4.27 -32.81
CA GLU A 85 3.26 -5.59 -33.18
C GLU A 85 2.23 -6.30 -34.08
N ILE A 86 2.72 -7.21 -34.91
CA ILE A 86 1.85 -8.00 -35.81
C ILE A 86 0.88 -8.82 -34.95
N GLY A 87 -0.42 -8.72 -35.24
CA GLY A 87 -1.48 -9.40 -34.51
C GLY A 87 -2.07 -8.60 -33.34
N ASP A 88 -1.52 -7.41 -33.01
CA ASP A 88 -2.12 -6.56 -31.99
C ASP A 88 -3.54 -6.12 -32.41
N VAL A 89 -4.46 -6.11 -31.45
CA VAL A 89 -5.83 -5.61 -31.64
C VAL A 89 -5.87 -4.14 -31.25
N VAL A 90 -6.25 -3.28 -32.18
CA VAL A 90 -6.28 -1.83 -31.96
C VAL A 90 -7.67 -1.26 -32.21
N VAL A 91 -8.03 -0.26 -31.41
CA VAL A 91 -9.15 0.62 -31.71
C VAL A 91 -8.59 1.87 -32.36
N GLY A 92 -9.21 2.36 -33.43
CA GLY A 92 -8.72 3.52 -34.16
C GLY A 92 -9.85 4.42 -34.64
N ARG A 93 -9.50 5.67 -34.94
CA ARG A 93 -10.43 6.65 -35.53
C ARG A 93 -10.00 6.99 -36.95
N ILE A 94 -10.92 6.93 -37.90
CA ILE A 94 -10.63 7.34 -39.28
C ILE A 94 -10.34 8.84 -39.30
N THR A 95 -9.18 9.24 -39.82
CA THR A 95 -8.78 10.64 -39.95
C THR A 95 -9.04 11.16 -41.36
N GLU A 96 -8.63 10.39 -42.37
CA GLU A 96 -8.76 10.77 -43.78
C GLU A 96 -9.16 9.56 -44.64
N VAL A 97 -10.00 9.81 -45.64
CA VAL A 97 -10.26 8.85 -46.72
C VAL A 97 -9.44 9.26 -47.94
N GLN A 98 -8.53 8.40 -48.38
CA GLN A 98 -7.68 8.61 -49.55
C GLN A 98 -7.98 7.59 -50.64
N GLN A 99 -7.32 7.74 -51.80
CA GLN A 99 -7.46 6.79 -52.90
C GLN A 99 -7.06 5.37 -52.45
N LYS A 100 -8.01 4.44 -52.46
CA LYS A 100 -7.85 3.01 -52.10
C LYS A 100 -7.40 2.73 -50.66
N ARG A 101 -7.36 3.71 -49.77
CA ARG A 101 -6.97 3.52 -48.35
C ARG A 101 -7.63 4.51 -47.41
N TRP A 102 -7.79 4.11 -46.16
CA TRP A 102 -8.14 4.98 -45.05
C TRP A 102 -6.92 5.20 -44.15
N LYS A 103 -6.73 6.44 -43.69
CA LYS A 103 -5.83 6.73 -42.58
C LYS A 103 -6.58 6.63 -41.26
N VAL A 104 -5.92 6.05 -40.27
CA VAL A 104 -6.50 5.72 -38.97
C VAL A 104 -5.56 6.20 -37.87
N ASP A 105 -6.06 7.06 -36.97
CA ASP A 105 -5.38 7.40 -35.73
C ASP A 105 -5.46 6.21 -34.77
N THR A 106 -4.29 5.66 -34.44
CA THR A 106 -4.12 4.55 -33.50
C THR A 106 -3.18 4.89 -32.35
N ASN A 107 -2.93 6.17 -32.04
CA ASN A 107 -1.98 6.58 -30.99
C ASN A 107 -0.51 6.14 -31.22
N SER A 108 -0.18 5.79 -32.47
CA SER A 108 1.17 5.47 -32.92
C SER A 108 1.96 6.74 -33.24
N LYS A 109 3.22 6.58 -33.68
CA LYS A 109 4.06 7.71 -34.14
C LYS A 109 3.55 8.33 -35.45
N LEU A 110 3.03 7.49 -36.33
CA LEU A 110 2.46 7.85 -37.63
C LEU A 110 1.03 7.32 -37.72
N ASP A 111 0.24 7.89 -38.63
CA ASP A 111 -1.09 7.38 -38.95
C ASP A 111 -1.00 5.95 -39.51
N SER A 112 -1.90 5.09 -39.04
CA SER A 112 -2.03 3.74 -39.56
C SER A 112 -2.82 3.72 -40.85
N VAL A 113 -2.54 2.74 -41.71
CA VAL A 113 -3.15 2.61 -43.03
C VAL A 113 -4.02 1.38 -43.08
N LEU A 114 -5.31 1.58 -43.30
CA LEU A 114 -6.26 0.52 -43.63
C LEU A 114 -6.50 0.53 -45.13
N LEU A 115 -5.92 -0.44 -45.84
CA LEU A 115 -6.11 -0.55 -47.29
C LEU A 115 -7.53 -1.03 -47.59
N LEU A 116 -8.10 -0.54 -48.69
CA LEU A 116 -9.35 -1.08 -49.22
C LEU A 116 -9.24 -2.60 -49.29
N SER A 117 -8.13 -3.11 -49.87
CA SER A 117 -7.78 -4.53 -50.01
C SER A 117 -7.83 -5.39 -48.74
N SER A 118 -7.77 -4.77 -47.56
CA SER A 118 -7.70 -5.44 -46.26
C SER A 118 -8.99 -5.38 -45.45
N VAL A 119 -10.08 -4.87 -46.05
CA VAL A 119 -11.41 -4.79 -45.43
C VAL A 119 -12.39 -5.78 -46.07
N ASN A 120 -13.29 -6.34 -45.26
CA ASN A 120 -14.44 -7.12 -45.72
C ASN A 120 -15.57 -6.19 -46.20
N LEU A 121 -15.95 -6.32 -47.46
CA LEU A 121 -17.11 -5.62 -48.01
C LEU A 121 -18.41 -6.37 -47.64
N PRO A 122 -19.53 -5.65 -47.47
CA PRO A 122 -20.82 -6.28 -47.15
C PRO A 122 -21.24 -7.23 -48.28
N GLY A 123 -21.67 -8.45 -47.92
CA GLY A 123 -22.04 -9.51 -48.85
C GLY A 123 -21.20 -10.80 -48.74
N GLY A 124 -20.13 -10.82 -47.94
CA GLY A 124 -19.41 -12.04 -47.55
C GLY A 124 -18.62 -12.74 -48.68
N GLU A 125 -18.82 -12.36 -49.94
CA GLU A 125 -18.10 -12.92 -51.08
C GLU A 125 -16.78 -12.18 -51.35
N LEU A 126 -15.74 -12.96 -51.62
CA LEU A 126 -14.44 -12.50 -52.14
C LEU A 126 -14.59 -11.99 -53.58
N ARG A 127 -15.38 -10.92 -53.79
CA ARG A 127 -15.54 -10.29 -55.10
C ARG A 127 -14.31 -9.44 -55.45
N ARG A 128 -13.93 -9.42 -56.72
CA ARG A 128 -12.88 -8.52 -57.23
C ARG A 128 -13.31 -7.08 -57.00
N ARG A 129 -12.43 -6.30 -56.40
CA ARG A 129 -12.68 -4.90 -56.03
C ARG A 129 -12.78 -4.05 -57.28
N SER A 130 -13.89 -3.34 -57.44
CA SER A 130 -14.17 -2.51 -58.61
C SER A 130 -13.82 -1.04 -58.36
N ALA A 131 -13.78 -0.23 -59.41
CA ALA A 131 -13.66 1.22 -59.28
C ALA A 131 -14.89 1.85 -58.57
N GLU A 132 -16.03 1.15 -58.56
CA GLU A 132 -17.24 1.57 -57.83
C GLU A 132 -17.05 1.43 -56.31
N ASP A 133 -16.32 0.40 -55.85
CA ASP A 133 -15.97 0.24 -54.44
C ASP A 133 -15.08 1.39 -53.95
N GLU A 134 -14.20 1.91 -54.82
CA GLU A 134 -13.35 3.07 -54.55
C GLU A 134 -14.17 4.35 -54.36
N GLN A 135 -15.20 4.55 -55.19
CA GLN A 135 -16.12 5.69 -55.08
C GLN A 135 -17.06 5.56 -53.87
N THR A 136 -17.38 4.34 -53.44
CA THR A 136 -18.26 4.08 -52.29
C THR A 136 -17.49 3.90 -50.98
N MET A 137 -16.16 4.04 -50.95
CA MET A 137 -15.35 3.95 -49.73
C MET A 137 -15.88 4.81 -48.59
N ARG A 138 -16.28 6.04 -48.91
CA ARG A 138 -16.83 7.01 -47.95
C ARG A 138 -18.21 6.61 -47.42
N ARG A 139 -18.93 5.70 -48.08
CA ARG A 139 -20.20 5.16 -47.55
C ARG A 139 -19.96 4.12 -46.46
N TYR A 140 -18.83 3.40 -46.54
CA TYR A 140 -18.46 2.37 -45.58
C TYR A 140 -17.83 2.95 -44.30
N LEU A 141 -16.80 3.78 -44.47
CA LEU A 141 -16.07 4.44 -43.40
C LEU A 141 -15.83 5.91 -43.75
N GLN A 142 -16.31 6.78 -42.89
CA GLN A 142 -16.18 8.24 -42.95
C GLN A 142 -15.18 8.74 -41.93
N GLU A 143 -14.68 9.95 -42.11
CA GLU A 143 -13.83 10.64 -41.15
C GLU A 143 -14.56 10.77 -39.81
N GLY A 144 -13.87 10.40 -38.74
CA GLY A 144 -14.42 10.36 -37.38
C GLY A 144 -14.99 9.00 -36.95
N ASP A 145 -15.26 8.09 -37.89
CA ASP A 145 -15.74 6.75 -37.54
C ASP A 145 -14.70 5.99 -36.70
N LEU A 146 -15.20 5.23 -35.73
CA LEU A 146 -14.38 4.34 -34.92
C LEU A 146 -14.36 2.95 -35.52
N ILE A 147 -13.19 2.33 -35.53
CA ILE A 147 -12.99 0.96 -36.00
C ILE A 147 -12.22 0.16 -34.97
N CYS A 148 -12.47 -1.14 -34.93
CA CYS A 148 -11.57 -2.12 -34.35
C CYS A 148 -10.90 -2.90 -35.49
N ALA A 149 -9.58 -3.02 -35.43
CA ALA A 149 -8.78 -3.69 -36.46
C ALA A 149 -7.60 -4.44 -35.83
N GLU A 150 -6.99 -5.30 -36.63
CA GLU A 150 -5.77 -6.00 -36.27
C GLU A 150 -4.60 -5.47 -37.10
N VAL A 151 -3.41 -5.41 -36.49
CA VAL A 151 -2.18 -5.01 -37.16
C VAL A 151 -1.69 -6.16 -38.04
N GLN A 152 -1.76 -5.96 -39.36
CA GLN A 152 -1.33 -6.95 -40.36
C GLN A 152 0.19 -7.01 -40.47
N SER A 153 0.82 -5.85 -40.58
CA SER A 153 2.25 -5.68 -40.81
C SER A 153 2.69 -4.28 -40.44
N THR A 154 3.97 -4.10 -40.17
CA THR A 154 4.59 -2.79 -40.00
C THR A 154 5.36 -2.42 -41.27
N PHE A 155 5.24 -1.18 -41.71
CA PHE A 155 6.01 -0.64 -42.82
C PHE A 155 7.42 -0.24 -42.36
N VAL A 156 8.33 -0.02 -43.32
CA VAL A 156 9.73 0.33 -43.05
C VAL A 156 9.85 1.68 -42.31
N ASP A 157 8.92 2.60 -42.55
CA ASP A 157 8.83 3.90 -41.87
C ASP A 157 8.23 3.80 -40.44
N GLY A 158 7.78 2.60 -40.03
CA GLY A 158 7.14 2.35 -38.75
C GLY A 158 5.64 2.64 -38.71
N SER A 159 5.01 3.01 -39.85
CA SER A 159 3.56 3.07 -39.93
C SER A 159 2.96 1.65 -39.89
N LEU A 160 1.72 1.53 -39.40
CA LEU A 160 1.08 0.22 -39.24
C LEU A 160 0.09 -0.02 -40.38
N SER A 161 0.13 -1.20 -40.98
CA SER A 161 -0.91 -1.67 -41.90
C SER A 161 -1.97 -2.45 -41.11
N LEU A 162 -3.23 -2.03 -41.24
CA LEU A 162 -4.36 -2.64 -40.53
C LEU A 162 -5.19 -3.52 -41.47
N HIS A 163 -5.89 -4.50 -40.89
CA HIS A 163 -6.90 -5.28 -41.59
C HIS A 163 -8.12 -5.58 -40.71
N THR A 164 -9.26 -5.81 -41.36
CA THR A 164 -10.54 -6.15 -40.72
C THR A 164 -11.19 -7.37 -41.38
N ARG A 165 -10.36 -8.33 -41.80
CA ARG A 165 -10.79 -9.54 -42.53
C ARG A 165 -11.62 -10.53 -41.69
N VAL A 166 -11.58 -10.42 -40.38
CA VAL A 166 -12.38 -11.27 -39.47
C VAL A 166 -13.61 -10.48 -39.05
N LEU A 167 -14.79 -11.12 -39.04
CA LEU A 167 -16.09 -10.46 -38.76
C LEU A 167 -16.15 -9.78 -37.38
N LYS A 168 -15.31 -10.22 -36.42
CA LYS A 168 -15.17 -9.55 -35.11
C LYS A 168 -14.61 -8.12 -35.20
N TYR A 169 -13.89 -7.81 -36.28
CA TYR A 169 -13.32 -6.49 -36.56
C TYR A 169 -14.22 -5.69 -37.49
N GLY A 170 -14.03 -4.38 -37.53
CA GLY A 170 -14.79 -3.48 -38.39
C GLY A 170 -15.25 -2.23 -37.65
N LYS A 171 -16.32 -1.62 -38.15
CA LYS A 171 -16.87 -0.39 -37.62
C LYS A 171 -17.42 -0.61 -36.21
N LEU A 172 -17.15 0.33 -35.30
CA LEU A 172 -17.74 0.33 -33.96
C LEU A 172 -19.04 1.16 -33.98
N SER A 173 -20.07 0.63 -33.31
CA SER A 173 -21.40 1.22 -33.18
C SER A 173 -21.44 2.27 -32.05
N GLN A 174 -22.63 2.57 -31.53
CA GLN A 174 -22.78 3.51 -30.42
C GLN A 174 -22.07 3.02 -29.15
N GLY A 175 -21.19 3.85 -28.62
CA GLY A 175 -20.42 3.53 -27.41
C GLY A 175 -19.54 4.70 -26.98
N ILE A 176 -18.70 4.45 -25.98
CA ILE A 176 -17.77 5.43 -25.42
C ILE A 176 -16.34 4.99 -25.73
N MET A 177 -15.56 5.89 -26.32
CA MET A 177 -14.13 5.70 -26.54
C MET A 177 -13.33 6.44 -25.47
N LEU A 178 -12.30 5.79 -24.93
CA LEU A 178 -11.37 6.35 -23.96
C LEU A 178 -9.94 6.22 -24.46
N LYS A 179 -9.11 7.20 -24.10
CA LYS A 179 -7.67 7.19 -24.38
C LYS A 179 -6.92 7.07 -23.06
N VAL A 180 -6.14 6.01 -22.93
CA VAL A 180 -5.22 5.76 -21.81
C VAL A 180 -3.82 5.52 -22.34
N SER A 181 -2.83 5.52 -21.44
CA SER A 181 -1.47 5.14 -21.82
C SER A 181 -1.44 3.68 -22.31
N PRO A 182 -0.83 3.38 -23.48
CA PRO A 182 -0.73 2.01 -23.99
C PRO A 182 0.03 1.09 -23.02
N ALA A 183 0.92 1.63 -22.19
CA ALA A 183 1.69 0.87 -21.19
C ALA A 183 0.82 0.24 -20.09
N LEU A 184 -0.41 0.73 -19.88
CA LEU A 184 -1.34 0.20 -18.88
C LEU A 184 -2.09 -1.06 -19.36
N ILE A 185 -2.02 -1.37 -20.66
CA ILE A 185 -2.75 -2.49 -21.26
C ILE A 185 -1.76 -3.63 -21.54
N LYS A 186 -1.97 -4.77 -20.87
CA LYS A 186 -1.15 -5.97 -21.09
C LYS A 186 -1.62 -6.71 -22.33
N ARG A 187 -0.68 -7.12 -23.19
CA ARG A 187 -0.98 -8.01 -24.33
C ARG A 187 -1.47 -9.36 -23.82
N LYS A 188 -2.69 -9.76 -24.21
CA LYS A 188 -3.33 -11.04 -23.86
C LYS A 188 -3.91 -11.69 -25.12
N LYS A 189 -4.32 -12.96 -25.03
CA LYS A 189 -4.97 -13.68 -26.14
C LYS A 189 -6.30 -13.06 -26.58
N THR A 190 -7.04 -12.46 -25.63
CA THR A 190 -8.35 -11.89 -25.87
C THR A 190 -8.39 -10.46 -25.35
N HIS A 191 -8.79 -9.52 -26.22
CA HIS A 191 -8.98 -8.11 -25.91
C HIS A 191 -10.46 -7.67 -25.97
N PHE A 192 -11.35 -8.62 -26.25
CA PHE A 192 -12.80 -8.46 -26.27
C PHE A 192 -13.37 -9.11 -25.02
N HIS A 193 -14.10 -8.35 -24.22
CA HIS A 193 -14.65 -8.80 -22.95
C HIS A 193 -16.12 -8.44 -22.86
N ASN A 194 -16.95 -9.41 -22.53
CA ASN A 194 -18.36 -9.19 -22.21
C ASN A 194 -18.49 -9.23 -20.69
N LEU A 195 -18.85 -8.11 -20.08
CA LEU A 195 -18.95 -7.98 -18.63
C LEU A 195 -20.32 -8.46 -18.15
N ALA A 196 -20.37 -8.97 -16.90
CA ALA A 196 -21.61 -9.48 -16.29
C ALA A 196 -22.70 -8.40 -16.17
N ASN A 197 -22.31 -7.12 -16.08
CA ASN A 197 -23.18 -5.96 -16.03
C ASN A 197 -23.87 -5.62 -17.37
N GLY A 198 -23.65 -6.43 -18.43
CA GLY A 198 -24.30 -6.27 -19.73
C GLY A 198 -23.57 -5.33 -20.70
N ALA A 199 -22.44 -4.74 -20.30
CA ALA A 199 -21.60 -3.93 -21.18
C ALA A 199 -20.52 -4.76 -21.88
N SER A 200 -20.13 -4.29 -23.07
CA SER A 200 -19.07 -4.87 -23.89
C SER A 200 -17.83 -3.97 -23.81
N LEU A 201 -16.66 -4.55 -23.60
CA LEU A 201 -15.39 -3.84 -23.41
C LEU A 201 -14.34 -4.33 -24.41
N ILE A 202 -13.73 -3.40 -25.14
CA ILE A 202 -12.60 -3.68 -26.05
C ILE A 202 -11.40 -2.91 -25.54
N LEU A 203 -10.36 -3.63 -25.12
CA LEU A 203 -9.10 -3.07 -24.63
C LEU A 203 -8.07 -3.08 -25.76
N GLY A 204 -8.00 -2.04 -26.59
CA GLY A 204 -7.01 -1.97 -27.68
C GLY A 204 -5.57 -1.86 -27.14
N ASN A 205 -4.63 -2.62 -27.71
CA ASN A 205 -3.21 -2.61 -27.31
C ASN A 205 -2.56 -1.22 -27.40
N ASN A 206 -3.19 -0.31 -28.15
CA ASN A 206 -2.75 1.06 -28.36
C ASN A 206 -3.20 2.07 -27.29
N GLY A 207 -3.87 1.62 -26.23
CA GLY A 207 -4.41 2.52 -25.21
C GLY A 207 -5.78 3.09 -25.57
N TYR A 208 -6.35 2.75 -26.72
CA TYR A 208 -7.70 3.14 -27.09
C TYR A 208 -8.66 2.04 -26.64
N ILE A 209 -9.57 2.41 -25.74
CA ILE A 209 -10.54 1.51 -25.13
C ILE A 209 -11.92 1.90 -25.65
N TRP A 210 -12.76 0.91 -25.97
CA TRP A 210 -14.14 1.13 -26.36
C TRP A 210 -15.11 0.38 -25.43
N ILE A 211 -16.17 1.06 -25.01
CA ILE A 211 -17.23 0.55 -24.16
C ILE A 211 -18.55 0.60 -24.94
N GLY A 212 -19.14 -0.57 -25.18
CA GLY A 212 -20.45 -0.75 -25.80
C GLY A 212 -21.54 -1.09 -24.79
N ALA A 213 -22.77 -0.64 -25.06
CA ALA A 213 -23.90 -0.77 -24.15
C ALA A 213 -24.81 -2.00 -24.41
N SER A 214 -24.48 -2.81 -25.42
CA SER A 214 -25.27 -3.98 -25.83
C SER A 214 -24.41 -5.23 -26.03
N LYS A 215 -24.92 -6.38 -25.59
CA LYS A 215 -24.31 -7.70 -25.86
C LYS A 215 -24.28 -8.05 -27.37
N LYS A 216 -25.20 -7.47 -28.16
CA LYS A 216 -25.21 -7.68 -29.62
C LYS A 216 -24.03 -7.03 -30.34
N ASP A 217 -23.36 -6.05 -29.72
CA ASP A 217 -22.23 -5.35 -30.35
C ASP A 217 -20.96 -6.22 -30.46
N THR A 218 -20.86 -7.30 -29.67
CA THR A 218 -19.72 -8.24 -29.66
C THR A 218 -20.01 -9.54 -30.43
N ASP A 219 -21.27 -9.99 -30.48
CA ASP A 219 -21.71 -11.11 -31.34
C ASP A 219 -21.90 -10.65 -32.80
N ARG A 220 -20.81 -10.23 -33.43
CA ARG A 220 -20.76 -9.77 -34.83
C ARG A 220 -20.75 -10.92 -35.82
N SER A 221 -21.77 -11.76 -35.74
CA SER A 221 -22.07 -12.78 -36.76
C SER A 221 -22.40 -12.13 -38.12
N GLU A 222 -22.98 -10.93 -38.09
CA GLU A 222 -23.12 -10.03 -39.23
C GLU A 222 -21.99 -8.99 -39.24
N GLY A 223 -20.77 -9.39 -39.60
CA GLY A 223 -19.67 -8.43 -39.74
C GLY A 223 -20.06 -7.34 -40.76
N GLY A 224 -19.93 -6.07 -40.37
CA GLY A 224 -20.47 -5.01 -41.22
C GLY A 224 -20.10 -3.59 -40.80
N PHE A 225 -20.20 -2.69 -41.78
CA PHE A 225 -20.17 -1.24 -41.64
C PHE A 225 -21.50 -0.66 -41.14
N THR A 226 -22.44 -1.52 -40.78
CA THR A 226 -23.76 -1.18 -40.26
C THR A 226 -23.65 -0.65 -38.84
N GLN A 227 -24.32 0.46 -38.57
CA GLN A 227 -24.42 1.03 -37.23
C GLN A 227 -25.82 0.74 -36.70
N ASP A 228 -25.90 0.04 -35.57
CA ASP A 228 -27.13 0.04 -34.78
C ASP A 228 -27.26 1.42 -34.12
N LEU A 229 -28.26 2.18 -34.57
CA LEU A 229 -28.58 3.50 -34.02
C LEU A 229 -29.81 3.46 -33.11
N SER A 230 -30.24 2.27 -32.68
CA SER A 230 -31.37 2.11 -31.78
C SER A 230 -31.14 2.79 -30.43
N ARG A 231 -32.26 3.16 -29.77
CA ARG A 231 -32.21 3.86 -28.50
C ARG A 231 -31.73 2.93 -27.39
N ILE A 232 -30.52 3.17 -26.89
CA ILE A 232 -29.97 2.48 -25.71
C ILE A 232 -30.70 2.96 -24.43
N PRO A 233 -31.22 2.03 -23.58
CA PRO A 233 -31.83 2.35 -22.30
C PRO A 233 -30.93 3.15 -21.37
N GLN A 234 -31.52 4.01 -20.51
CA GLN A 234 -30.77 4.85 -19.57
C GLN A 234 -29.90 4.02 -18.62
N VAL A 235 -30.39 2.87 -18.14
CA VAL A 235 -29.65 1.96 -17.27
C VAL A 235 -28.32 1.54 -17.89
N ASN A 236 -28.33 1.11 -19.16
CA ASN A 236 -27.11 0.68 -19.85
C ASN A 236 -26.15 1.86 -20.11
N ARG A 237 -26.67 3.07 -20.33
CA ARG A 237 -25.84 4.28 -20.46
C ARG A 237 -25.14 4.62 -19.14
N GLU A 238 -25.82 4.47 -18.01
CA GLU A 238 -25.24 4.69 -16.69
C GLU A 238 -24.11 3.68 -16.41
N VAL A 239 -24.30 2.40 -16.76
CA VAL A 239 -23.26 1.37 -16.68
C VAL A 239 -22.01 1.79 -17.48
N CYS A 240 -22.19 2.26 -18.71
CA CYS A 240 -21.08 2.70 -19.55
C CYS A 240 -20.37 3.94 -18.98
N ALA A 241 -21.12 4.91 -18.45
CA ALA A 241 -20.56 6.10 -17.82
C ALA A 241 -19.76 5.77 -16.55
N ARG A 242 -20.26 4.84 -15.73
CA ARG A 242 -19.59 4.33 -14.52
C ARG A 242 -18.30 3.60 -14.88
N LEU A 243 -18.34 2.68 -15.86
CA LEU A 243 -17.15 1.98 -16.35
C LEU A 243 -16.10 2.95 -16.90
N ARG A 244 -16.53 3.99 -17.63
CA ARG A 244 -15.63 5.05 -18.09
C ARG A 244 -14.88 5.69 -16.93
N ASN A 245 -15.59 6.08 -15.88
CA ASN A 245 -14.97 6.77 -14.75
C ASN A 245 -14.05 5.82 -13.98
N CYS A 246 -14.43 4.55 -13.80
CA CYS A 246 -13.56 3.53 -13.19
C CYS A 246 -12.25 3.35 -13.95
N ILE A 247 -12.30 3.23 -15.29
CA ILE A 247 -11.10 3.09 -16.12
C ILE A 247 -10.20 4.32 -16.03
N LEU A 248 -10.79 5.53 -15.97
CA LEU A 248 -10.03 6.77 -15.79
C LEU A 248 -9.32 6.81 -14.43
N ILE A 249 -9.98 6.39 -13.34
CA ILE A 249 -9.38 6.31 -12.00
C ILE A 249 -8.22 5.30 -12.01
N LEU A 250 -8.45 4.09 -12.51
CA LEU A 250 -7.42 3.06 -12.58
C LEU A 250 -6.20 3.55 -13.37
N ALA A 251 -6.43 4.28 -14.47
CA ALA A 251 -5.36 4.87 -15.26
C ALA A 251 -4.63 6.01 -14.53
N GLN A 252 -5.34 6.84 -13.76
CA GLN A 252 -4.72 7.88 -12.92
C GLN A 252 -3.85 7.29 -11.80
N CYS A 253 -4.27 6.16 -11.23
CA CYS A 253 -3.52 5.42 -10.23
C CYS A 253 -2.39 4.55 -10.81
N ASN A 254 -2.13 4.60 -12.12
CA ASN A 254 -1.15 3.76 -12.83
C ASN A 254 -1.37 2.24 -12.62
N ILE A 255 -2.61 1.81 -12.37
CA ILE A 255 -2.96 0.39 -12.22
C ILE A 255 -3.16 -0.24 -13.60
N GLN A 256 -2.70 -1.47 -13.77
CA GLN A 256 -2.87 -2.22 -15.02
C GLN A 256 -4.35 -2.49 -15.30
N LEU A 257 -4.75 -2.22 -16.54
CA LEU A 257 -6.12 -2.41 -17.01
C LEU A 257 -6.30 -3.83 -17.54
N THR A 258 -7.18 -4.57 -16.87
CA THR A 258 -7.59 -5.93 -17.20
C THR A 258 -9.09 -6.04 -17.03
N ASP A 259 -9.69 -7.06 -17.62
CA ASP A 259 -11.10 -7.41 -17.42
C ASP A 259 -11.47 -7.56 -15.94
N THR A 260 -10.60 -8.21 -15.15
CA THR A 260 -10.80 -8.37 -13.71
C THR A 260 -10.63 -7.06 -12.94
N SER A 261 -9.58 -6.26 -13.21
CA SER A 261 -9.37 -4.99 -12.50
C SER A 261 -10.48 -3.97 -12.77
N VAL A 262 -11.00 -3.93 -14.01
CA VAL A 262 -12.16 -3.09 -14.35
C VAL A 262 -13.45 -3.59 -13.68
N THR A 263 -13.63 -4.91 -13.59
CA THR A 263 -14.82 -5.50 -12.93
C THR A 263 -14.82 -5.20 -11.43
N TYR A 264 -13.68 -5.39 -10.74
CA TYR A 264 -13.57 -5.07 -9.32
C TYR A 264 -13.74 -3.58 -9.04
N ALA A 265 -13.14 -2.72 -9.87
CA ALA A 265 -13.35 -1.27 -9.73
C ALA A 265 -14.82 -0.89 -9.93
N TYR A 266 -15.51 -1.55 -10.85
CA TYR A 266 -16.94 -1.33 -11.11
C TYR A 266 -17.80 -1.75 -9.91
N GLU A 267 -17.55 -2.93 -9.34
CA GLU A 267 -18.24 -3.42 -8.13
C GLU A 267 -18.04 -2.49 -6.94
N GLU A 268 -16.80 -2.06 -6.70
CA GLU A 268 -16.46 -1.11 -5.63
C GLU A 268 -17.08 0.27 -5.85
N SER A 269 -17.17 0.72 -7.11
CA SER A 269 -17.76 2.01 -7.44
C SER A 269 -19.24 2.11 -7.07
N MET A 270 -19.96 0.98 -6.93
CA MET A 270 -21.41 0.94 -6.64
C MET A 270 -21.78 1.68 -5.35
N LYS A 271 -20.83 1.86 -4.44
CA LYS A 271 -20.98 2.64 -3.21
C LYS A 271 -21.19 4.14 -3.46
N TYR A 272 -20.83 4.63 -4.65
CA TYR A 272 -20.84 6.05 -5.02
C TYR A 272 -21.74 6.31 -6.24
N LYS A 273 -22.20 7.56 -6.41
CA LYS A 273 -22.89 7.97 -7.65
C LYS A 273 -21.87 8.16 -8.78
N VAL A 274 -22.33 8.02 -10.03
CA VAL A 274 -21.44 8.01 -11.20
C VAL A 274 -20.64 9.30 -11.36
N ASN A 275 -21.23 10.45 -11.09
CA ASN A 275 -20.57 11.76 -11.18
C ASN A 275 -19.47 11.96 -10.14
N GLU A 276 -19.55 11.29 -9.01
CA GLU A 276 -18.64 11.44 -7.85
C GLU A 276 -17.31 10.74 -8.07
N LEU A 277 -17.29 9.76 -8.98
CA LEU A 277 -16.12 8.95 -9.32
C LEU A 277 -14.99 9.75 -10.00
N LEU A 278 -15.29 10.91 -10.58
CA LEU A 278 -14.30 11.72 -11.29
C LEU A 278 -13.58 12.72 -10.39
N GLU A 279 -14.05 12.89 -9.16
CA GLU A 279 -13.35 13.74 -8.22
C GLU A 279 -12.14 12.95 -7.69
N PRO A 280 -10.92 13.51 -7.76
CA PRO A 280 -9.71 12.84 -7.26
C PRO A 280 -9.75 12.57 -5.75
N GLU A 281 -10.84 12.98 -5.11
CA GLU A 281 -11.09 13.02 -3.69
C GLU A 281 -12.36 12.23 -3.31
N SER A 282 -12.38 10.94 -3.63
CA SER A 282 -13.12 9.99 -2.77
C SER A 282 -12.65 10.06 -1.31
N HIS A 283 -11.58 10.81 -1.02
CA HIS A 283 -10.99 11.06 0.29
C HIS A 283 -11.40 12.41 0.94
N GLN A 284 -11.63 13.49 0.18
CA GLN A 284 -12.05 14.81 0.69
C GLN A 284 -13.59 14.89 0.78
N ARG A 285 -14.33 14.21 -0.10
CA ARG A 285 -15.78 14.06 0.08
C ARG A 285 -16.16 13.29 1.33
N ASN A 286 -15.35 12.32 1.76
CA ASN A 286 -15.59 11.65 3.05
C ASN A 286 -15.34 12.61 4.22
N MET A 287 -14.35 13.50 4.10
CA MET A 287 -14.08 14.53 5.10
C MET A 287 -15.23 15.53 5.15
N ASP A 288 -15.62 16.12 4.02
CA ASP A 288 -16.69 17.12 3.95
C ASP A 288 -18.04 16.52 4.32
N ALA A 289 -18.36 15.30 3.86
CA ALA A 289 -19.58 14.61 4.27
C ALA A 289 -19.55 14.24 5.76
N CYS A 290 -18.38 13.92 6.32
CA CYS A 290 -18.23 13.69 7.76
C CYS A 290 -18.41 15.00 8.53
N PHE A 291 -17.71 16.07 8.14
CA PHE A 291 -17.84 17.39 8.73
C PHE A 291 -19.30 17.85 8.73
N THR A 292 -19.96 17.84 7.58
CA THR A 292 -21.38 18.20 7.45
C THR A 292 -22.34 17.23 8.16
N ALA A 293 -21.96 15.96 8.38
CA ALA A 293 -22.79 15.04 9.15
C ALA A 293 -22.70 15.29 10.67
N PHE A 294 -21.61 15.89 11.14
CA PHE A 294 -21.36 16.16 12.55
C PHE A 294 -21.60 17.62 12.95
N ASP A 295 -21.49 18.57 12.03
CA ASP A 295 -21.98 19.96 12.10
C ASP A 295 -23.53 19.94 12.06
N LYS A 296 -24.15 19.87 13.23
CA LYS A 296 -25.59 19.66 13.39
C LYS A 296 -26.36 20.97 13.33
N ASP A 297 -25.77 22.07 13.76
CA ASP A 297 -26.40 23.38 13.72
C ASP A 297 -26.13 24.11 12.38
N GLY A 298 -25.19 23.60 11.57
CA GLY A 298 -24.90 24.09 10.23
C GLY A 298 -24.16 25.42 10.25
N ASP A 299 -23.49 25.76 11.34
CA ASP A 299 -22.79 27.04 11.50
C ASP A 299 -21.45 27.06 10.75
N GLY A 300 -21.02 25.91 10.20
CA GLY A 300 -19.79 25.75 9.43
C GLY A 300 -18.54 25.51 10.28
N TYR A 301 -18.70 25.30 11.58
CA TYR A 301 -17.68 24.96 12.55
C TYR A 301 -18.10 23.72 13.35
N LEU A 302 -17.17 23.10 14.08
CA LEU A 302 -17.50 22.03 15.02
C LEU A 302 -17.26 22.52 16.45
N SER A 303 -18.32 22.49 17.23
CA SER A 303 -18.27 22.73 18.68
C SER A 303 -17.78 21.50 19.44
N ILE A 304 -17.44 21.68 20.72
CA ILE A 304 -17.00 20.56 21.58
C ILE A 304 -18.04 19.44 21.71
N THR A 305 -19.33 19.79 21.69
CA THR A 305 -20.44 18.81 21.75
C THR A 305 -20.58 18.03 20.44
N GLU A 306 -20.27 18.64 19.30
CA GLU A 306 -20.23 17.97 17.99
C GLU A 306 -19.00 17.08 17.85
N PHE A 307 -17.86 17.55 18.33
CA PHE A 307 -16.65 16.74 18.44
C PHE A 307 -16.85 15.53 19.36
N GLU A 308 -17.64 15.65 20.43
CA GLU A 308 -18.04 14.50 21.25
C GLU A 308 -18.81 13.45 20.42
N PHE A 309 -19.71 13.86 19.53
CA PHE A 309 -20.42 12.94 18.64
C PHE A 309 -19.46 12.22 17.68
N ILE A 310 -18.42 12.90 17.20
CA ILE A 310 -17.35 12.29 16.39
C ILE A 310 -16.64 11.22 17.22
N CYS A 311 -16.21 11.54 18.45
CA CYS A 311 -15.57 10.57 19.34
C CYS A 311 -16.47 9.36 19.62
N ARG A 312 -17.76 9.57 19.86
CA ARG A 312 -18.75 8.49 20.06
C ARG A 312 -18.99 7.66 18.80
N ALA A 313 -18.82 8.22 17.60
CA ALA A 313 -18.91 7.49 16.33
C ALA A 313 -17.61 6.72 16.02
N LEU A 314 -16.48 7.30 16.41
CA LEU A 314 -15.14 6.75 16.18
C LEU A 314 -14.83 5.61 17.15
N PHE A 315 -15.04 5.79 18.45
CA PHE A 315 -14.66 4.82 19.47
C PHE A 315 -15.80 3.86 19.78
N ARG A 316 -15.80 2.75 19.04
CA ARG A 316 -16.77 1.66 19.20
C ARG A 316 -16.08 0.32 19.09
N ASN A 317 -16.66 -0.68 19.72
CA ASN A 317 -16.23 -2.06 19.53
C ASN A 317 -16.86 -2.68 18.27
N ASP A 318 -16.44 -3.90 17.95
CA ASP A 318 -16.93 -4.73 16.83
C ASP A 318 -18.44 -5.00 16.85
N ARG A 319 -19.10 -4.88 18.02
CA ARG A 319 -20.54 -5.03 18.21
C ARG A 319 -21.29 -3.69 18.19
N GLY A 320 -20.61 -2.59 17.91
CA GLY A 320 -21.20 -1.24 17.86
C GLY A 320 -21.44 -0.58 19.23
N LYS A 321 -20.98 -1.17 20.33
CA LYS A 321 -21.00 -0.55 21.67
C LYS A 321 -20.01 0.61 21.69
N ILE A 322 -20.48 1.77 22.16
CA ILE A 322 -19.69 2.99 22.28
C ILE A 322 -18.78 2.89 23.51
N TYR A 323 -17.52 3.29 23.35
CA TYR A 323 -16.61 3.52 24.47
C TYR A 323 -16.80 4.92 25.01
N ASN A 324 -16.83 5.06 26.33
CA ASN A 324 -16.87 6.37 26.97
C ASN A 324 -15.45 6.96 26.97
N VAL A 325 -15.35 8.24 26.64
CA VAL A 325 -14.12 9.03 26.75
C VAL A 325 -14.27 9.92 27.99
N ASP A 326 -13.21 10.04 28.79
CA ASP A 326 -13.21 10.96 29.94
C ASP A 326 -13.36 12.42 29.47
N GLU A 327 -14.10 13.23 30.23
CA GLU A 327 -14.36 14.62 29.85
C GLU A 327 -13.08 15.46 29.73
N ASN A 328 -12.06 15.19 30.54
CA ASN A 328 -10.79 15.92 30.46
C ASN A 328 -10.01 15.51 29.21
N GLN A 329 -9.97 14.21 28.90
CA GLN A 329 -9.34 13.72 27.67
C GLN A 329 -10.03 14.28 26.42
N LEU A 330 -11.37 14.35 26.43
CA LEU A 330 -12.14 14.92 25.33
C LEU A 330 -11.81 16.41 25.11
N LYS A 331 -11.79 17.20 26.19
CA LYS A 331 -11.41 18.62 26.14
C LYS A 331 -9.99 18.82 25.62
N GLU A 332 -9.06 17.99 26.08
CA GLU A 332 -7.68 18.07 25.63
C GLU A 332 -7.55 17.71 24.14
N MET A 333 -8.18 16.62 23.68
CA MET A 333 -8.20 16.27 22.25
C MET A 333 -8.81 17.38 21.39
N TYR A 334 -9.90 17.97 21.86
CA TYR A 334 -10.52 19.10 21.17
C TYR A 334 -9.54 20.27 21.03
N SER A 335 -8.89 20.66 22.12
CA SER A 335 -7.90 21.75 22.12
C SER A 335 -6.65 21.49 21.28
N ILE A 336 -6.38 20.23 20.90
CA ILE A 336 -5.25 19.89 20.01
C ILE A 336 -5.57 20.21 18.55
N PHE A 337 -6.85 20.13 18.18
CA PHE A 337 -7.30 20.37 16.81
C PHE A 337 -7.84 21.79 16.61
N ASP A 338 -8.27 22.47 17.68
CA ASP A 338 -8.48 23.93 17.71
C ASP A 338 -7.11 24.65 17.77
N LEU A 339 -6.53 24.89 16.59
CA LEU A 339 -5.17 25.40 16.45
C LEU A 339 -5.09 26.90 16.70
N ASN A 340 -6.15 27.63 16.36
CA ASN A 340 -6.22 29.07 16.54
C ASN A 340 -6.71 29.48 17.95
N GLY A 341 -7.23 28.52 18.74
CA GLY A 341 -7.67 28.70 20.11
C GLY A 341 -8.97 29.50 20.25
N ASP A 342 -9.78 29.59 19.19
CA ASP A 342 -11.03 30.35 19.16
C ASP A 342 -12.22 29.59 19.79
N GLY A 343 -11.99 28.34 20.19
CA GLY A 343 -12.99 27.48 20.82
C GLY A 343 -13.89 26.77 19.81
N LYS A 344 -13.60 26.82 18.51
CA LYS A 344 -14.31 26.16 17.41
C LYS A 344 -13.30 25.45 16.50
N ILE A 345 -13.70 24.33 15.91
CA ILE A 345 -12.87 23.66 14.89
C ILE A 345 -13.42 24.03 13.51
N ASP A 346 -12.64 24.78 12.73
CA ASP A 346 -13.00 25.13 11.36
C ASP A 346 -12.67 23.99 10.36
N ARG A 347 -12.90 24.23 9.06
CA ARG A 347 -12.66 23.21 8.02
C ARG A 347 -11.18 22.87 7.82
N GLU A 348 -10.29 23.84 7.97
CA GLU A 348 -8.84 23.65 7.77
C GLU A 348 -8.25 22.88 8.96
N GLU A 349 -8.68 23.23 10.17
CA GLU A 349 -8.37 22.51 11.40
C GLU A 349 -8.93 21.08 11.37
N PHE A 350 -10.18 20.92 10.90
CA PHE A 350 -10.78 19.61 10.73
C PHE A 350 -10.05 18.76 9.69
N GLU A 351 -9.45 19.36 8.66
CA GLU A 351 -8.65 18.60 7.69
C GLU A 351 -7.44 17.92 8.36
N ILE A 352 -6.80 18.60 9.32
CA ILE A 352 -5.69 18.02 10.10
C ILE A 352 -6.20 16.89 11.00
N CYS A 353 -7.30 17.14 11.70
CA CYS A 353 -8.01 16.13 12.50
C CYS A 353 -8.37 14.89 11.67
N TRP A 354 -8.96 15.09 10.50
CA TRP A 354 -9.37 14.02 9.60
C TRP A 354 -8.18 13.21 9.09
N ASN A 355 -7.18 13.89 8.54
CA ASN A 355 -6.06 13.26 7.85
C ASN A 355 -5.09 12.57 8.80
N ARG A 356 -4.81 13.16 9.97
CA ARG A 356 -3.80 12.65 10.91
C ARG A 356 -4.39 11.78 12.00
N TRP A 357 -5.64 12.03 12.42
CA TRP A 357 -6.26 11.35 13.56
C TRP A 357 -7.36 10.37 13.14
N ILE A 358 -8.44 10.84 12.50
CA ILE A 358 -9.61 10.00 12.18
C ILE A 358 -9.26 8.88 11.20
N LYS A 359 -8.50 9.17 10.13
CA LYS A 359 -8.05 8.16 9.17
C LYS A 359 -7.20 7.08 9.83
N THR A 360 -6.23 7.48 10.64
CA THR A 360 -5.35 6.54 11.38
C THR A 360 -6.17 5.67 12.34
N CYS A 361 -7.16 6.24 13.03
CA CYS A 361 -8.07 5.51 13.91
C CYS A 361 -9.00 4.53 13.17
N THR A 362 -9.37 4.81 11.92
CA THR A 362 -10.28 3.96 11.14
C THR A 362 -9.57 2.97 10.23
N ARG A 363 -8.31 3.23 9.88
CA ARG A 363 -7.47 2.42 8.98
C ARG A 363 -6.06 2.30 9.57
N PRO A 364 -5.91 1.58 10.70
CA PRO A 364 -4.60 1.35 11.30
C PRO A 364 -3.68 0.57 10.35
N LYS A 365 -2.39 0.88 10.40
CA LYS A 365 -1.31 0.08 9.82
C LYS A 365 -0.66 -0.73 10.93
N SER A 366 -0.89 -2.04 10.89
CA SER A 366 -0.63 -2.95 12.01
C SER A 366 0.71 -3.68 11.87
N ALA A 367 1.58 -3.52 12.87
CA ALA A 367 2.82 -4.28 13.02
C ALA A 367 2.68 -5.25 14.20
N PHE A 368 2.99 -6.52 13.98
CA PHE A 368 2.98 -7.54 15.03
C PHE A 368 4.39 -7.93 15.44
N LEU A 369 4.75 -7.67 16.70
CA LEU A 369 6.07 -7.92 17.28
C LEU A 369 5.96 -9.11 18.24
N ILE A 370 6.64 -10.20 17.88
CA ILE A 370 6.74 -11.43 18.67
C ILE A 370 8.12 -11.43 19.33
N VAL A 371 8.12 -11.32 20.66
CA VAL A 371 9.34 -11.07 21.44
C VAL A 371 9.88 -12.36 22.04
N ASP A 372 11.10 -12.72 21.64
CA ASP A 372 11.98 -13.68 22.31
C ASP A 372 11.36 -15.06 22.60
N VAL A 373 10.53 -15.58 21.69
CA VAL A 373 9.94 -16.92 21.79
C VAL A 373 10.98 -18.00 21.41
N GLN A 374 12.08 -18.05 22.16
CA GLN A 374 13.26 -18.89 21.93
C GLN A 374 13.30 -20.11 22.86
N ASN A 375 14.08 -21.12 22.48
CA ASN A 375 14.17 -22.40 23.20
C ASN A 375 14.63 -22.23 24.66
N ASP A 376 15.59 -21.35 24.95
CA ASP A 376 16.10 -21.16 26.30
C ASP A 376 15.06 -20.65 27.29
N PHE A 377 14.11 -19.83 26.83
CA PHE A 377 13.03 -19.32 27.68
C PHE A 377 11.92 -20.34 27.95
N ILE A 378 11.81 -21.39 27.15
CA ILE A 378 10.71 -22.38 27.23
C ILE A 378 11.19 -23.70 27.84
N THR A 379 12.31 -24.25 27.36
CA THR A 379 12.82 -25.57 27.78
C THR A 379 14.31 -25.60 28.08
N GLY A 380 15.06 -24.57 27.71
CA GLY A 380 16.51 -24.51 27.92
C GLY A 380 16.94 -23.83 29.22
N SER A 381 18.03 -23.07 29.16
CA SER A 381 18.79 -22.66 30.35
C SER A 381 18.13 -21.58 31.21
N LEU A 382 17.25 -20.75 30.62
CA LEU A 382 16.49 -19.70 31.31
C LEU A 382 14.99 -19.97 31.21
N ASN A 383 14.58 -21.19 31.53
CA ASN A 383 13.19 -21.61 31.45
C ASN A 383 12.32 -20.80 32.42
N ILE A 384 11.39 -20.01 31.89
CA ILE A 384 10.54 -19.12 32.69
C ILE A 384 9.63 -19.86 33.68
N LYS A 385 9.39 -21.16 33.47
CA LYS A 385 8.64 -22.02 34.40
C LYS A 385 9.33 -22.18 35.75
N GLN A 386 10.65 -21.98 35.78
CA GLN A 386 11.46 -22.05 36.99
C GLN A 386 11.57 -20.70 37.71
N CYS A 387 10.99 -19.63 37.15
CA CYS A 387 10.98 -18.29 37.73
C CYS A 387 9.84 -18.11 38.74
N ALA A 388 9.84 -16.98 39.45
CA ALA A 388 8.92 -16.68 40.55
C ALA A 388 7.44 -16.73 40.15
N ALA A 389 7.11 -16.31 38.92
CA ALA A 389 5.74 -16.35 38.40
C ALA A 389 5.25 -17.76 38.05
N GLN A 390 6.15 -18.74 37.90
CA GLN A 390 5.84 -20.13 37.53
C GLN A 390 5.00 -20.29 36.25
N HIS A 391 5.06 -19.28 35.37
CA HIS A 391 4.39 -19.30 34.09
C HIS A 391 5.05 -20.29 33.12
N ASP A 392 4.27 -20.96 32.28
CA ASP A 392 4.82 -21.88 31.27
C ASP A 392 5.00 -21.16 29.93
N GLY A 393 6.25 -21.02 29.47
CA GLY A 393 6.57 -20.33 28.22
C GLY A 393 6.00 -21.00 26.97
N SER A 394 5.68 -22.29 27.01
CA SER A 394 5.07 -22.96 25.85
C SER A 394 3.63 -22.49 25.58
N GLU A 395 2.95 -21.92 26.57
CA GLU A 395 1.55 -21.48 26.45
C GLU A 395 1.35 -20.31 25.50
N VAL A 396 2.40 -19.54 25.17
CA VAL A 396 2.28 -18.41 24.23
C VAL A 396 2.21 -18.86 22.77
N ILE A 397 2.69 -20.07 22.46
CA ILE A 397 2.87 -20.54 21.08
C ILE A 397 1.53 -20.69 20.35
N GLU A 398 0.55 -21.38 20.96
CA GLU A 398 -0.74 -21.63 20.31
C GLU A 398 -1.52 -20.32 20.04
N PRO A 399 -1.67 -19.40 21.01
CA PRO A 399 -2.33 -18.12 20.78
C PRO A 399 -1.65 -17.27 19.71
N ILE A 400 -0.30 -17.22 19.70
CA ILE A 400 0.46 -16.46 18.68
C ILE A 400 0.26 -17.08 17.30
N ASN A 401 0.40 -18.40 17.17
CA ASN A 401 0.17 -19.11 15.91
C ASN A 401 -1.25 -18.90 15.38
N ARG A 402 -2.24 -18.95 16.27
CA ARG A 402 -3.63 -18.67 15.92
C ARG A 402 -3.76 -17.25 15.36
N LEU A 403 -3.20 -16.24 16.03
CA LEU A 403 -3.23 -14.86 15.54
C LEU A 403 -2.59 -14.71 14.15
N LEU A 404 -1.43 -15.34 13.93
CA LEU A 404 -0.75 -15.34 12.62
C LEU A 404 -1.60 -15.99 11.50
N GLU A 405 -2.53 -16.88 11.84
CA GLU A 405 -3.46 -17.48 10.88
C GLU A 405 -4.71 -16.63 10.63
N ILE A 406 -5.33 -16.10 11.69
CA ILE A 406 -6.66 -15.49 11.62
C ILE A 406 -6.65 -13.98 11.36
N VAL A 407 -5.49 -13.33 11.56
CA VAL A 407 -5.28 -11.88 11.40
C VAL A 407 -4.23 -11.64 10.32
N GLN A 408 -4.55 -10.74 9.39
CA GLN A 408 -3.61 -10.28 8.38
C GLN A 408 -2.97 -8.98 8.86
N PHE A 409 -1.77 -9.07 9.44
CA PHE A 409 -0.97 -7.90 9.81
C PHE A 409 -0.27 -7.31 8.59
N ASP A 410 -0.01 -5.99 8.61
CA ASP A 410 0.75 -5.32 7.54
C ASP A 410 2.25 -5.65 7.61
N ALA A 411 2.77 -5.92 8.81
CA ALA A 411 4.14 -6.36 9.05
C ALA A 411 4.23 -7.28 10.27
N VAL A 412 5.15 -8.26 10.23
CA VAL A 412 5.41 -9.19 11.34
C VAL A 412 6.90 -9.20 11.64
N PHE A 413 7.25 -9.08 12.91
CA PHE A 413 8.61 -9.02 13.42
C PHE A 413 8.81 -10.08 14.50
N TYR A 414 9.96 -10.73 14.49
CA TYR A 414 10.41 -11.63 15.54
C TYR A 414 11.69 -11.06 16.15
N SER A 415 11.70 -10.79 17.45
CA SER A 415 12.95 -10.47 18.14
C SER A 415 13.60 -11.72 18.70
N LEU A 416 14.92 -11.69 18.78
CA LEU A 416 15.74 -12.75 19.34
C LEU A 416 16.83 -12.13 20.21
N ASP A 417 16.95 -12.59 21.45
CA ASP A 417 18.20 -12.43 22.20
C ASP A 417 19.32 -13.21 21.50
N TRP A 418 20.46 -12.55 21.28
CA TRP A 418 21.55 -13.07 20.46
C TRP A 418 22.91 -12.72 21.05
N HIS A 419 23.20 -13.26 22.24
CA HIS A 419 24.30 -12.83 23.09
C HIS A 419 25.63 -13.53 22.79
N PRO A 420 26.76 -12.80 22.66
CA PRO A 420 28.08 -13.41 22.59
C PRO A 420 28.44 -14.14 23.90
N MET A 421 29.39 -15.07 23.84
CA MET A 421 29.74 -15.92 24.99
C MET A 421 30.20 -15.14 26.24
N ASP A 422 30.82 -13.98 26.03
CA ASP A 422 31.41 -13.07 27.02
C ASP A 422 30.50 -11.88 27.40
N HIS A 423 29.21 -11.95 27.04
CA HIS A 423 28.23 -10.89 27.29
C HIS A 423 28.13 -10.48 28.78
N VAL A 424 27.96 -9.18 29.02
CA VAL A 424 27.95 -8.52 30.34
C VAL A 424 26.82 -8.97 31.25
N SER A 425 25.72 -9.44 30.68
CA SER A 425 24.55 -9.87 31.45
C SER A 425 24.74 -11.22 32.13
N PHE A 426 25.73 -12.04 31.73
CA PHE A 426 25.93 -13.36 32.30
C PHE A 426 26.72 -13.32 33.61
N ILE A 427 26.18 -13.94 34.66
CA ILE A 427 26.84 -14.04 35.97
C ILE A 427 28.24 -14.65 35.87
N ASP A 428 28.43 -15.66 35.01
CA ASP A 428 29.72 -16.32 34.84
C ASP A 428 30.79 -15.36 34.31
N ASN A 429 30.40 -14.29 33.62
CA ASN A 429 31.29 -13.29 33.03
C ASN A 429 31.55 -12.11 33.98
N LEU A 430 30.99 -12.13 35.20
CA LEU A 430 31.17 -11.07 36.20
C LEU A 430 32.64 -10.81 36.51
N HIS A 431 33.47 -11.85 36.50
CA HIS A 431 34.91 -11.75 36.76
C HIS A 431 35.68 -10.97 35.67
N LEU A 432 35.12 -10.84 34.47
CA LEU A 432 35.75 -10.14 33.34
C LEU A 432 35.63 -8.61 33.45
N ARG A 433 34.76 -8.10 34.32
CA ARG A 433 34.44 -6.67 34.43
C ARG A 433 34.57 -6.16 35.85
N ASP A 434 34.80 -4.87 36.00
CA ASP A 434 34.96 -4.23 37.31
C ASP A 434 33.64 -3.72 37.87
N VAL A 435 33.31 -4.18 39.06
CA VAL A 435 32.12 -3.75 39.81
C VAL A 435 32.45 -2.47 40.55
N ASP A 436 31.59 -1.48 40.42
CA ASP A 436 31.72 -0.21 41.11
C ASP A 436 31.32 -0.36 42.58
N PRO A 437 32.04 0.27 43.53
CA PRO A 437 31.69 0.23 44.95
C PRO A 437 30.27 0.70 45.27
N SER A 438 29.67 1.55 44.42
CA SER A 438 28.28 2.01 44.57
C SER A 438 27.23 0.92 44.38
N SER A 439 27.60 -0.25 43.86
CA SER A 439 26.67 -1.36 43.61
C SER A 439 26.12 -2.00 44.89
N GLY A 440 26.79 -1.85 46.03
CA GLY A 440 26.39 -2.45 47.31
C GLY A 440 26.56 -3.97 47.43
N ILE A 441 26.92 -4.67 46.34
CA ILE A 441 27.15 -6.12 46.27
C ILE A 441 28.58 -6.36 45.73
N SER A 442 29.36 -7.20 46.40
CA SER A 442 30.72 -7.55 45.93
C SER A 442 30.68 -8.63 44.84
N LYS A 443 31.76 -8.77 44.06
CA LYS A 443 31.85 -9.78 42.97
C LYS A 443 31.62 -11.21 43.50
N GLU A 444 32.04 -11.49 44.72
CA GLU A 444 31.99 -12.82 45.34
C GLU A 444 30.63 -13.14 45.98
N ALA A 445 29.84 -12.12 46.31
CA ALA A 445 28.52 -12.27 46.93
C ALA A 445 27.37 -12.24 45.91
N ALA A 446 27.66 -11.84 44.67
CA ALA A 446 26.68 -11.73 43.60
C ALA A 446 26.01 -13.07 43.25
N GLN A 447 24.68 -13.05 43.15
CA GLN A 447 23.87 -14.19 42.75
C GLN A 447 23.12 -13.91 41.44
N VAL A 448 22.59 -14.98 40.84
CA VAL A 448 21.74 -14.86 39.65
C VAL A 448 20.53 -13.98 40.01
N TYR A 449 20.15 -13.08 39.11
CA TYR A 449 19.09 -12.07 39.26
C TYR A 449 19.43 -10.83 40.09
N ASP A 450 20.61 -10.75 40.70
CA ASP A 450 21.07 -9.52 41.34
C ASP A 450 21.34 -8.42 40.31
N THR A 451 21.17 -7.16 40.72
CA THR A 451 21.51 -6.00 39.88
C THR A 451 22.83 -5.39 40.35
N ILE A 452 23.81 -5.36 39.47
CA ILE A 452 25.16 -4.88 39.75
C ILE A 452 25.46 -3.62 38.93
N THR A 453 26.24 -2.71 39.51
CA THR A 453 26.75 -1.52 38.80
C THR A 453 28.19 -1.75 38.38
N PHE A 454 28.47 -1.80 37.08
CA PHE A 454 29.81 -1.87 36.53
C PHE A 454 30.45 -0.48 36.40
N ARG A 455 31.77 -0.43 36.59
CA ARG A 455 32.59 0.78 36.46
C ARG A 455 32.77 1.16 34.98
N GLY A 456 32.57 2.44 34.66
CA GLY A 456 32.80 3.02 33.33
C GLY A 456 32.16 4.42 33.22
N PRO A 457 32.51 5.24 32.22
CA PRO A 457 31.76 6.46 31.90
C PRO A 457 30.74 6.19 30.77
N PRO A 458 29.42 6.17 31.03
CA PRO A 458 28.73 6.22 32.32
C PRO A 458 28.71 4.85 33.04
N LEU A 459 28.39 4.87 34.34
CA LEU A 459 28.18 3.66 35.13
C LEU A 459 27.05 2.81 34.52
N LEU A 460 27.24 1.49 34.47
CA LEU A 460 26.27 0.57 33.87
C LEU A 460 25.60 -0.27 34.95
N LYS A 461 24.31 -0.04 35.18
CA LYS A 461 23.49 -0.96 36.00
C LYS A 461 23.03 -2.13 35.14
N GLN A 462 23.37 -3.34 35.55
CA GLN A 462 23.07 -4.57 34.83
C GLN A 462 22.49 -5.61 35.78
N ARG A 463 21.35 -6.19 35.42
CA ARG A 463 20.82 -7.39 36.09
C ARG A 463 21.57 -8.62 35.58
N LEU A 464 22.00 -9.48 36.49
CA LEU A 464 22.72 -10.71 36.14
C LEU A 464 21.75 -11.84 35.83
N TRP A 465 22.05 -12.57 34.76
CA TRP A 465 21.27 -13.70 34.25
C TRP A 465 22.16 -14.95 34.14
N PRO A 466 21.59 -16.16 34.16
CA PRO A 466 22.34 -17.34 33.74
C PRO A 466 22.66 -17.21 32.24
N ARG A 467 23.61 -17.99 31.73
CA ARG A 467 23.85 -18.05 30.28
C ARG A 467 22.60 -18.52 29.55
N HIS A 468 22.18 -17.76 28.54
CA HIS A 468 21.03 -18.05 27.71
C HIS A 468 21.20 -17.37 26.35
N CYS A 469 20.49 -17.88 25.34
CA CYS A 469 20.40 -17.32 23.99
C CYS A 469 21.78 -16.96 23.41
N ILE A 470 22.76 -17.85 23.62
CA ILE A 470 24.13 -17.66 23.11
C ILE A 470 24.09 -17.79 21.57
N GLN A 471 24.82 -16.91 20.87
CA GLN A 471 24.91 -16.92 19.41
C GLN A 471 25.19 -18.33 18.86
N ASP A 472 24.45 -18.68 17.81
CA ASP A 472 24.54 -19.96 17.10
C ASP A 472 24.26 -21.21 17.96
N SER A 473 23.69 -21.04 19.16
CA SER A 473 23.26 -22.16 20.00
C SER A 473 21.80 -22.53 19.77
N TRP A 474 21.46 -23.79 20.05
CA TRP A 474 20.06 -24.26 20.04
C TRP A 474 19.15 -23.42 20.93
N GLY A 475 19.67 -22.94 22.07
CA GLY A 475 18.94 -22.11 23.02
C GLY A 475 18.48 -20.77 22.44
N ALA A 476 19.25 -20.21 21.50
CA ALA A 476 18.95 -18.95 20.81
C ALA A 476 18.04 -19.09 19.59
N GLU A 477 17.70 -20.30 19.15
CA GLU A 477 16.74 -20.49 18.07
C GLU A 477 15.31 -20.23 18.55
N LEU A 478 14.47 -19.71 17.65
CA LEU A 478 13.02 -19.65 17.89
C LEU A 478 12.48 -21.06 18.11
N HIS A 479 11.47 -21.19 18.96
CA HIS A 479 10.88 -22.49 19.25
C HIS A 479 10.29 -23.13 17.99
N LYS A 480 10.58 -24.42 17.77
CA LYS A 480 10.22 -25.16 16.54
C LYS A 480 8.72 -25.13 16.19
N ASP A 481 7.87 -25.03 17.20
CA ASP A 481 6.40 -25.04 17.04
C ASP A 481 5.83 -23.64 16.79
N LEU A 482 6.64 -22.58 16.89
CA LEU A 482 6.26 -21.22 16.52
C LEU A 482 6.27 -21.10 15.00
N LYS A 483 5.17 -20.65 14.42
CA LYS A 483 5.07 -20.39 12.99
C LYS A 483 5.89 -19.16 12.64
N ILE A 484 6.69 -19.28 11.58
CA ILE A 484 7.44 -18.18 10.98
C ILE A 484 6.80 -17.87 9.62
N VAL A 485 6.39 -16.63 9.43
CA VAL A 485 5.79 -16.16 8.16
C VAL A 485 6.90 -15.83 7.16
N ASP A 486 6.70 -16.17 5.87
CA ASP A 486 7.74 -16.08 4.82
C ASP A 486 8.36 -14.67 4.64
N ASN A 487 7.62 -13.60 4.94
CA ASN A 487 8.07 -12.20 4.82
C ASN A 487 8.35 -11.53 6.17
N ALA A 488 8.47 -12.31 7.24
CA ALA A 488 8.70 -11.75 8.56
C ALA A 488 10.15 -11.28 8.73
N ILE A 489 10.33 -10.23 9.52
CA ILE A 489 11.64 -9.65 9.77
C ILE A 489 12.17 -10.10 11.13
N LYS A 490 13.41 -10.59 11.16
CA LYS A 490 14.07 -11.01 12.39
C LYS A 490 14.97 -9.88 12.90
N ILE A 491 14.81 -9.51 14.17
CA ILE A 491 15.62 -8.49 14.85
C ILE A 491 16.44 -9.18 15.93
N TYR A 492 17.76 -9.06 15.84
CA TYR A 492 18.68 -9.62 16.84
C TYR A 492 19.08 -8.53 17.82
N LYS A 493 18.90 -8.77 19.12
CA LYS A 493 19.25 -7.83 20.21
C LYS A 493 20.30 -8.45 21.15
N GLY A 494 20.98 -7.60 21.92
CA GLY A 494 22.00 -8.04 22.88
C GLY A 494 23.28 -8.59 22.25
N THR A 495 23.59 -8.18 21.01
CA THR A 495 24.76 -8.67 20.25
C THR A 495 26.09 -8.05 20.69
N ASN A 496 26.04 -6.93 21.44
CA ASN A 496 27.21 -6.24 21.95
C ASN A 496 27.63 -6.82 23.30
N PRO A 497 28.87 -7.34 23.48
CA PRO A 497 29.28 -7.95 24.74
C PRO A 497 29.26 -7.00 25.93
N GLU A 498 29.41 -5.68 25.71
CA GLU A 498 29.54 -4.68 26.77
C GLU A 498 28.22 -4.03 27.21
N VAL A 499 27.12 -4.24 26.48
CA VAL A 499 25.84 -3.59 26.73
C VAL A 499 24.69 -4.53 26.43
N ASP A 500 23.84 -4.74 27.42
CA ASP A 500 22.62 -5.54 27.29
C ASP A 500 21.49 -4.76 26.60
N SER A 501 20.47 -5.46 26.10
CA SER A 501 19.35 -4.85 25.36
C SER A 501 18.03 -5.53 25.70
N TYR A 502 17.25 -4.91 26.59
CA TYR A 502 15.92 -5.40 26.94
C TYR A 502 14.86 -5.05 25.89
N SER A 503 14.95 -3.86 25.29
CA SER A 503 14.01 -3.40 24.28
C SER A 503 14.43 -3.84 22.88
N VAL A 504 13.46 -4.17 22.03
CA VAL A 504 13.72 -4.42 20.61
C VAL A 504 14.10 -3.12 19.87
N PHE A 505 13.85 -1.93 20.43
CA PHE A 505 14.17 -0.65 19.79
C PHE A 505 15.61 -0.17 20.03
N TRP A 506 16.14 -0.37 21.23
CA TRP A 506 17.40 0.24 21.68
C TRP A 506 18.20 -0.70 22.57
N ASP A 507 19.52 -0.53 22.57
CA ASP A 507 20.33 -1.03 23.69
C ASP A 507 19.98 -0.31 25.01
N ASN A 508 20.32 -0.90 26.16
CA ASN A 508 19.98 -0.34 27.48
C ASN A 508 20.64 1.03 27.75
N LYS A 509 21.65 1.42 26.96
CA LYS A 509 22.27 2.75 27.03
C LYS A 509 21.62 3.76 26.08
N LYS A 510 20.66 3.35 25.24
CA LYS A 510 20.08 4.11 24.12
C LYS A 510 21.14 4.66 23.15
N MET A 511 22.27 3.95 23.01
CA MET A 511 23.41 4.38 22.19
C MET A 511 23.38 3.77 20.79
N MET A 512 22.92 2.52 20.66
CA MET A 512 22.68 1.87 19.37
C MET A 512 21.19 1.61 19.16
N GLU A 513 20.66 2.16 18.07
CA GLU A 513 19.32 1.86 17.57
C GLU A 513 19.34 0.52 16.82
N THR A 514 18.36 -0.34 17.06
CA THR A 514 18.18 -1.53 16.21
C THR A 514 17.54 -1.12 14.88
N SER A 515 17.54 -2.03 13.89
CA SER A 515 16.86 -1.76 12.62
C SER A 515 15.32 -1.70 12.71
N LEU A 516 14.73 -1.96 13.89
CA LEU A 516 13.28 -2.01 14.07
C LEU A 516 12.63 -0.65 13.78
N SER A 517 13.16 0.44 14.34
CA SER A 517 12.58 1.78 14.15
C SER A 517 12.50 2.19 12.69
N SER A 518 13.59 2.01 11.94
CA SER A 518 13.64 2.33 10.51
C SER A 518 12.68 1.48 9.70
N GLN A 519 12.56 0.19 10.03
CA GLN A 519 11.65 -0.72 9.32
C GLN A 519 10.18 -0.42 9.64
N LEU A 520 9.83 -0.10 10.88
CA LEU A 520 8.47 0.32 11.26
C LEU A 520 8.06 1.60 10.53
N GLN A 521 8.99 2.56 10.41
CA GLN A 521 8.78 3.79 9.64
C GLN A 521 8.60 3.51 8.14
N GLU A 522 9.44 2.67 7.56
CA GLU A 522 9.35 2.28 6.13
C GLU A 522 8.02 1.59 5.82
N LYS A 523 7.53 0.73 6.72
CA LYS A 523 6.22 0.07 6.60
C LYS A 523 5.04 0.99 6.95
N GLY A 524 5.30 2.20 7.43
CA GLY A 524 4.27 3.17 7.83
C GLY A 524 3.39 2.67 8.96
N ALA A 525 3.95 1.87 9.89
CA ALA A 525 3.22 1.30 11.01
C ALA A 525 2.66 2.40 11.92
N THR A 526 1.40 2.29 12.30
CA THR A 526 0.74 3.20 13.25
C THR A 526 0.43 2.50 14.57
N ASP A 527 0.26 1.18 14.54
CA ASP A 527 -0.15 0.36 15.66
C ASP A 527 0.82 -0.81 15.81
N ILE A 528 1.33 -0.97 17.03
CA ILE A 528 2.28 -2.02 17.38
C ILE A 528 1.60 -2.97 18.35
N TYR A 529 1.39 -4.20 17.88
CA TYR A 529 0.88 -5.31 18.68
C TYR A 529 2.07 -6.10 19.21
N ILE A 530 2.21 -6.21 20.53
CA ILE A 530 3.37 -6.81 21.17
C ILE A 530 2.92 -8.02 21.99
N CYS A 531 3.67 -9.11 21.88
CA CYS A 531 3.53 -10.29 22.71
C CYS A 531 4.86 -11.05 22.82
N GLY A 532 4.95 -12.03 23.71
CA GLY A 532 6.12 -12.90 23.78
C GLY A 532 6.50 -13.35 25.19
N LEU A 533 7.77 -13.69 25.36
CA LEU A 533 8.31 -14.17 26.64
C LEU A 533 9.03 -13.04 27.39
N ALA A 534 9.13 -13.21 28.70
CA ALA A 534 9.60 -12.19 29.64
C ALA A 534 8.73 -10.91 29.60
N TYR A 535 7.43 -11.08 29.89
CA TYR A 535 6.41 -10.02 29.97
C TYR A 535 6.91 -8.75 30.69
N ASP A 536 7.47 -8.92 31.88
CA ASP A 536 7.96 -7.89 32.80
C ASP A 536 9.36 -7.36 32.47
N VAL A 537 10.01 -7.92 31.44
CA VAL A 537 11.38 -7.56 31.05
C VAL A 537 11.39 -7.10 29.58
N CYS A 538 11.54 -8.03 28.63
CA CYS A 538 11.75 -7.70 27.22
C CYS A 538 10.47 -7.16 26.55
N VAL A 539 9.34 -7.82 26.78
CA VAL A 539 8.03 -7.40 26.26
C VAL A 539 7.64 -6.04 26.84
N GLY A 540 7.78 -5.86 28.16
CA GLY A 540 7.48 -4.62 28.87
C GLY A 540 8.35 -3.46 28.42
N ALA A 541 9.67 -3.65 28.34
CA ALA A 541 10.60 -2.63 27.85
C ALA A 541 10.27 -2.21 26.41
N THR A 542 9.97 -3.19 25.55
CA THR A 542 9.60 -2.94 24.15
C THR A 542 8.29 -2.15 24.04
N ALA A 543 7.30 -2.44 24.90
CA ALA A 543 6.04 -1.71 24.93
C ALA A 543 6.21 -0.25 25.39
N VAL A 544 7.02 -0.01 26.43
CA VAL A 544 7.30 1.33 26.93
C VAL A 544 8.07 2.17 25.89
N ASP A 545 9.05 1.57 25.22
CA ASP A 545 9.77 2.26 24.15
C ASP A 545 8.89 2.52 22.92
N ALA A 546 8.01 1.59 22.54
CA ALA A 546 7.03 1.83 21.47
C ALA A 546 6.13 3.04 21.79
N LEU A 547 5.64 3.15 23.03
CA LEU A 547 4.86 4.29 23.52
C LEU A 547 5.66 5.59 23.53
N THR A 548 6.93 5.53 23.92
CA THR A 548 7.84 6.69 23.95
C THR A 548 8.15 7.22 22.55
N ASN A 549 8.28 6.32 21.57
CA ASN A 549 8.47 6.62 20.15
C ASN A 549 7.18 7.10 19.45
N GLY A 550 6.06 7.18 20.17
CA GLY A 550 4.80 7.73 19.67
C GLY A 550 3.93 6.74 18.88
N TYR A 551 4.18 5.44 19.00
CA TYR A 551 3.30 4.43 18.41
C TYR A 551 2.11 4.12 19.31
N ARG A 552 0.98 3.79 18.69
CA ARG A 552 -0.17 3.23 19.39
C ARG A 552 0.15 1.80 19.76
N THR A 553 0.28 1.52 21.05
CA THR A 553 0.86 0.25 21.51
C THR A 553 -0.21 -0.62 22.16
N ILE A 554 -0.30 -1.86 21.70
CA ILE A 554 -1.25 -2.87 22.17
C ILE A 554 -0.45 -4.05 22.69
N LEU A 555 -0.59 -4.37 23.98
CA LEU A 555 0.02 -5.52 24.61
C LEU A 555 -0.99 -6.67 24.67
N ILE A 556 -0.61 -7.85 24.18
CA ILE A 556 -1.50 -9.02 24.11
C ILE A 556 -1.21 -9.95 25.29
N ASP A 557 -2.10 -9.95 26.27
CA ASP A 557 -1.90 -10.53 27.60
C ASP A 557 -1.80 -12.06 27.57
N ASP A 558 -2.76 -12.73 26.91
CA ASP A 558 -2.80 -14.19 26.80
C ASP A 558 -1.69 -14.76 25.91
N CYS A 559 -1.13 -13.96 25.00
CA CYS A 559 0.05 -14.28 24.20
C CYS A 559 1.38 -13.97 24.91
N SER A 560 1.38 -13.61 26.19
CA SER A 560 2.58 -13.20 26.90
C SER A 560 2.78 -13.93 28.23
N ARG A 561 4.02 -14.25 28.60
CA ARG A 561 4.38 -14.87 29.90
C ARG A 561 5.64 -14.23 30.48
N GLY A 562 5.67 -14.00 31.79
CA GLY A 562 6.75 -13.27 32.47
C GLY A 562 7.44 -14.09 33.56
N VAL A 563 8.37 -13.42 34.24
CA VAL A 563 9.31 -13.96 35.20
C VAL A 563 8.82 -13.76 36.64
N ASP A 564 8.25 -12.58 36.95
CA ASP A 564 7.73 -12.24 38.27
C ASP A 564 6.33 -11.59 38.22
N LEU A 565 5.41 -12.03 39.08
CA LEU A 565 4.02 -11.55 39.07
C LEU A 565 3.90 -10.08 39.49
N VAL A 566 4.72 -9.61 40.42
CA VAL A 566 4.67 -8.23 40.91
C VAL A 566 5.17 -7.29 39.83
N ASP A 567 6.24 -7.67 39.15
CA ASP A 567 6.79 -6.86 38.06
C ASP A 567 5.89 -6.90 36.80
N ILE A 568 5.21 -8.01 36.51
CA ILE A 568 4.17 -8.06 35.47
C ILE A 568 3.09 -7.02 35.73
N GLU A 569 2.53 -6.99 36.94
CA GLU A 569 1.46 -6.03 37.27
C GLU A 569 1.94 -4.57 37.23
N LYS A 570 3.20 -4.31 37.60
CA LYS A 570 3.80 -2.97 37.41
C LYS A 570 3.90 -2.61 35.94
N THR A 571 4.40 -3.51 35.08
CA THR A 571 4.49 -3.28 33.63
C THR A 571 3.11 -2.99 33.05
N LYS A 572 2.08 -3.75 33.45
CA LYS A 572 0.69 -3.50 33.02
C LYS A 572 0.24 -2.09 33.41
N ALA A 573 0.48 -1.69 34.66
CA ALA A 573 0.14 -0.36 35.14
C ALA A 573 0.87 0.74 34.38
N THR A 574 2.16 0.57 34.07
CA THR A 574 2.93 1.54 33.28
C THR A 574 2.40 1.67 31.85
N VAL A 575 2.14 0.56 31.16
CA VAL A 575 1.59 0.58 29.80
C VAL A 575 0.24 1.30 29.77
N ILE A 576 -0.64 1.04 30.73
CA ILE A 576 -1.94 1.71 30.83
C ILE A 576 -1.78 3.21 31.13
N ALA A 577 -0.88 3.57 32.06
CA ALA A 577 -0.64 4.95 32.44
C ALA A 577 -0.15 5.80 31.25
N ASP A 578 0.63 5.20 30.35
CA ASP A 578 1.17 5.84 29.14
C ASP A 578 0.21 5.73 27.93
N ASN A 579 -1.06 5.37 28.16
CA ASN A 579 -2.12 5.24 27.15
C ASN A 579 -1.95 4.08 26.16
N GLY A 580 -1.20 3.05 26.54
CA GLY A 580 -1.25 1.74 25.88
C GLY A 580 -2.48 0.94 26.28
N VAL A 581 -2.82 -0.07 25.47
CA VAL A 581 -4.00 -0.92 25.73
C VAL A 581 -3.55 -2.37 25.89
N ILE A 582 -4.09 -3.03 26.91
CA ILE A 582 -3.88 -4.47 27.14
C ILE A 582 -5.14 -5.22 26.71
N VAL A 583 -4.98 -6.21 25.83
CA VAL A 583 -6.08 -7.01 25.28
C VAL A 583 -5.74 -8.49 25.26
N ASN A 584 -6.76 -9.32 25.02
CA ASN A 584 -6.54 -10.72 24.68
C ASN A 584 -6.54 -10.92 23.15
N SER A 585 -5.92 -12.01 22.70
CA SER A 585 -5.81 -12.41 21.29
C SER A 585 -7.15 -12.38 20.55
N SER A 586 -8.25 -12.77 21.23
CA SER A 586 -9.61 -12.74 20.66
C SER A 586 -10.09 -11.37 20.17
N GLN A 587 -9.53 -10.26 20.69
CA GLN A 587 -9.94 -8.90 20.36
C GLN A 587 -9.08 -8.29 19.24
N VAL A 588 -7.87 -8.84 19.02
CA VAL A 588 -6.86 -8.28 18.10
C VAL A 588 -7.39 -8.14 16.68
N LYS A 589 -8.09 -9.17 16.18
CA LYS A 589 -8.63 -9.16 14.80
C LYS A 589 -9.52 -7.96 14.52
N ALA A 590 -10.46 -7.67 15.42
CA ALA A 590 -11.37 -6.55 15.25
C ALA A 590 -10.64 -5.20 15.29
N MET A 591 -9.58 -5.09 16.09
CA MET A 591 -8.78 -3.88 16.19
C MET A 591 -7.96 -3.66 14.91
N VAL A 592 -7.30 -4.70 14.40
CA VAL A 592 -6.52 -4.64 13.14
C VAL A 592 -7.42 -4.29 11.95
N GLU A 593 -8.65 -4.82 11.91
CA GLU A 593 -9.64 -4.50 10.87
C GLU A 593 -10.29 -3.10 11.04
N GLY A 594 -9.93 -2.32 12.06
CA GLY A 594 -10.49 -1.00 12.35
C GLY A 594 -11.94 -1.02 12.88
N LYS A 595 -12.45 -2.18 13.31
CA LYS A 595 -13.82 -2.37 13.83
C LYS A 595 -13.91 -2.14 15.34
N ASP A 596 -12.87 -2.49 16.09
CA ASP A 596 -12.74 -2.17 17.52
C ASP A 596 -11.72 -1.04 17.70
N ARG A 597 -12.21 0.14 18.06
CA ARG A 597 -11.43 1.39 18.11
C ARG A 597 -11.42 1.91 19.54
N ARG A 598 -10.28 1.75 20.21
CA ARG A 598 -10.08 2.07 21.63
C ARG A 598 -9.77 3.56 21.84
N PRO A 599 -10.46 4.23 22.78
CA PRO A 599 -10.28 5.66 23.01
C PRO A 599 -8.88 6.01 23.50
N GLU A 600 -8.23 5.14 24.28
CA GLU A 600 -6.87 5.33 24.81
C GLU A 600 -5.85 5.48 23.68
N LEU A 601 -5.94 4.63 22.65
CA LEU A 601 -5.08 4.69 21.46
C LEU A 601 -5.37 5.94 20.61
N GLY A 602 -6.63 6.37 20.55
CA GLY A 602 -7.02 7.61 19.90
C GLY A 602 -6.46 8.84 20.62
N TYR A 603 -6.56 8.87 21.94
CA TYR A 603 -6.03 9.94 22.78
C TYR A 603 -4.51 10.02 22.70
N LYS A 604 -3.81 8.89 22.78
CA LYS A 604 -2.35 8.83 22.57
C LYS A 604 -1.94 9.42 21.22
N LEU A 605 -2.66 9.08 20.16
CA LEU A 605 -2.39 9.62 18.82
C LEU A 605 -2.58 11.13 18.76
N ALA A 606 -3.62 11.67 19.41
CA ALA A 606 -3.83 13.12 19.48
C ALA A 606 -2.65 13.82 20.19
N LEU A 607 -2.18 13.28 21.31
CA LEU A 607 -1.01 13.82 22.02
C LEU A 607 0.25 13.82 21.15
N GLU A 608 0.48 12.76 20.37
CA GLU A 608 1.62 12.71 19.45
C GLU A 608 1.49 13.68 18.27
N ILE A 609 0.27 13.92 17.79
CA ILE A 609 0.01 14.95 16.78
C ILE A 609 0.34 16.33 17.34
N LYS A 610 -0.11 16.66 18.56
CA LYS A 610 0.24 17.92 19.26
C LYS A 610 1.75 18.09 19.35
N ARG A 611 2.46 17.05 19.79
CA ARG A 611 3.92 17.05 19.91
C ARG A 611 4.58 17.37 18.56
N LYS A 612 4.16 16.72 17.48
CA LYS A 612 4.70 16.95 16.12
C LYS A 612 4.37 18.32 15.56
N LEU A 613 3.22 18.89 15.89
CA LEU A 613 2.85 20.26 15.46
C LEU A 613 3.78 21.29 16.11
N ASN A 614 4.03 21.17 17.42
CA ASN A 614 4.90 22.11 18.14
C ASN A 614 6.36 22.10 17.64
N PHE A 615 6.89 20.94 17.21
CA PHE A 615 8.26 20.86 16.67
C PHE A 615 8.43 21.59 15.32
N VAL A 616 7.36 21.76 14.53
CA VAL A 616 7.43 22.46 13.23
C VAL A 616 7.48 23.98 13.39
N ASP A 617 6.97 24.51 14.51
CA ASP A 617 7.04 25.94 14.83
C ASP A 617 8.41 26.36 15.42
N ASP A 618 9.11 25.46 16.12
CA ASP A 618 10.45 25.73 16.68
C ASP A 618 11.57 25.68 15.63
N ASP A 619 11.47 24.85 14.57
CA ASP A 619 12.46 24.79 13.47
C ASP A 619 12.34 25.96 12.46
N ASN A 620 11.27 26.77 12.58
CA ASN A 620 11.03 27.97 11.76
C ASN A 620 11.33 29.29 12.50
N GLN A 621 11.88 29.22 13.72
CA GLN A 621 12.51 30.35 14.44
C GLN A 621 14.04 30.25 14.35
#